data_AF-A0ABD5SMD4-F1
#
_entry.id   AF-A0ABD5SMD4-F1
#
_cell.length_a   1.000
_cell.length_b   1.000
_cell.length_c   1.000
_cell.angle_alpha   90.00
_cell.angle_beta   90.00
_cell.angle_gamma   90.00
#
_symmetry.space_group_name_H-M   'P 1'
#
loop_
_entity.id
_entity.type
_entity.pdbx_description
1 polymer ?
#
loop_
_entity_poly.entity_id
_entity_poly.type
_entity_poly.pdbx_seq_one_letter_code
_entity_poly.pdbx_strand_id
1 'polypeptide(L)'
;MADRGFDLEDRLETLETNDLKRALSPVDRVAERGYFAQPSGGELPVLEADEALVFASNNYLGLTDDQRVQNAARQAAATVGTGAGASRLVTGDTMVHRDLERLLAETKGTDRALAFSSGYAANVGTITALEPDVVFSDELNHASIIDACRLTDAETVVYDHCDAESLRSMLEERADRAIRDGREPADESWLIVTDSVFSMDGTIAPLQAICDAAEAFGAWVMVDEAHATGLYADGGGVVQAEGLEDRVQVQMGTLSKALASQGGYVAGSAELI
;
A
#
# COMPACT_ATOMS: atom_id res chain seq x y z
N MET A 1 19.60 32.52 2.46
CA MET A 1 19.17 32.31 3.86
C MET A 1 20.39 31.85 4.62
N ALA A 2 20.60 32.26 5.87
CA ALA A 2 21.69 31.69 6.67
C ALA A 2 21.41 30.19 6.83
N ASP A 3 22.37 29.37 6.45
CA ASP A 3 22.28 27.94 6.57
C ASP A 3 22.27 27.58 8.07
N ARG A 4 21.13 27.14 8.59
CA ARG A 4 20.93 26.80 10.01
C ARG A 4 21.32 25.34 10.28
N GLY A 5 22.38 24.85 9.62
CA GLY A 5 22.79 23.44 9.63
C GLY A 5 22.02 22.56 8.65
N PHE A 6 21.37 23.15 7.64
CA PHE A 6 20.70 22.48 6.53
C PHE A 6 21.46 22.76 5.23
N ASP A 7 22.65 22.16 5.10
CA ASP A 7 23.46 22.28 3.89
C ASP A 7 22.82 21.48 2.75
N LEU A 8 21.88 22.12 2.05
CA LEU A 8 21.13 21.49 0.97
C LEU A 8 21.98 21.31 -0.28
N GLU A 9 22.99 22.15 -0.48
CA GLU A 9 23.90 22.07 -1.63
C GLU A 9 24.78 20.83 -1.51
N ASP A 10 25.43 20.63 -0.36
CA ASP A 10 26.24 19.43 -0.08
C ASP A 10 25.40 18.14 -0.15
N ARG A 11 24.15 18.17 0.35
CA ARG A 11 23.23 17.03 0.24
C ARG A 11 22.86 16.71 -1.21
N LEU A 12 22.67 17.72 -2.07
CA LEU A 12 22.41 17.52 -3.49
C LEU A 12 23.65 17.00 -4.21
N GLU A 13 24.83 17.55 -3.92
CA GLU A 13 26.10 17.11 -4.50
C GLU A 13 26.43 15.66 -4.08
N THR A 14 26.09 15.28 -2.86
CA THR A 14 26.16 13.89 -2.38
C THR A 14 25.25 12.97 -3.19
N LEU A 15 24.00 13.36 -3.47
CA LEU A 15 23.09 12.57 -4.30
C LEU A 15 23.57 12.45 -5.75
N GLU A 16 24.15 13.52 -6.30
CA GLU A 16 24.75 13.50 -7.65
C GLU A 16 25.97 12.58 -7.72
N THR A 17 26.88 12.70 -6.76
CA THR A 17 28.11 11.90 -6.69
C THR A 17 27.81 10.40 -6.59
N ASN A 18 26.69 10.03 -5.95
CA ASN A 18 26.25 8.64 -5.80
C ASN A 18 25.28 8.16 -6.90
N ASP A 19 25.02 8.96 -7.95
CA ASP A 19 24.05 8.64 -9.02
C ASP A 19 22.61 8.38 -8.52
N LEU A 20 22.25 9.03 -7.42
CA LEU A 20 20.93 8.93 -6.76
C LEU A 20 20.05 10.16 -7.02
N LYS A 21 20.58 11.24 -7.59
CA LYS A 21 19.77 12.41 -7.95
C LYS A 21 18.75 12.02 -9.01
N ARG A 22 17.47 12.28 -8.71
CA ARG A 22 16.35 12.06 -9.65
C ARG A 22 15.81 13.39 -10.16
N ALA A 23 15.34 13.38 -11.40
CA ALA A 23 14.60 14.49 -12.01
C ALA A 23 13.30 13.93 -12.61
N LEU A 24 12.23 14.73 -12.57
CA LEU A 24 10.95 14.34 -13.14
C LEU A 24 10.90 14.76 -14.61
N SER A 25 10.43 13.86 -15.47
CA SER A 25 10.06 14.16 -16.85
C SER A 25 8.54 14.30 -16.91
N PRO A 26 7.98 15.52 -17.10
CA PRO A 26 6.54 15.69 -17.14
C PRO A 26 5.95 14.96 -18.35
N VAL A 27 4.81 14.31 -18.12
CA VAL A 27 4.03 13.61 -19.14
C VAL A 27 2.61 14.15 -19.07
N ASP A 28 2.01 14.43 -20.22
CA ASP A 28 0.68 15.02 -20.30
C ASP A 28 -0.41 14.03 -19.89
N ARG A 29 -0.16 12.76 -20.22
CA ARG A 29 -1.04 11.63 -19.93
C ARG A 29 -0.23 10.35 -19.84
N VAL A 30 -0.49 9.57 -18.79
CA VAL A 30 0.05 8.22 -18.64
C VAL A 30 -0.96 7.23 -19.21
N ALA A 31 -0.68 6.73 -20.41
CA ALA A 31 -1.45 5.68 -21.10
C ALA A 31 -0.48 4.75 -21.83
N GLU A 32 -0.96 3.86 -22.71
CA GLU A 32 -0.08 3.04 -23.58
C GLU A 32 0.94 3.92 -24.32
N ARG A 33 0.49 5.09 -24.77
CA ARG A 33 1.31 6.13 -25.37
C ARG A 33 1.16 7.44 -24.60
N GLY A 34 2.29 8.03 -24.21
CA GLY A 34 2.37 9.29 -23.50
C GLY A 34 3.06 10.36 -24.35
N TYR A 35 2.60 11.61 -24.18
CA TYR A 35 3.24 12.80 -24.74
C TYR A 35 4.10 13.44 -23.66
N PHE A 36 5.37 13.70 -23.97
CA PHE A 36 6.34 14.24 -23.01
C PHE A 36 6.52 15.74 -23.23
N ALA A 37 5.85 16.55 -22.41
CA ALA A 37 5.95 18.00 -22.52
C ALA A 37 7.25 18.56 -21.92
N GLN A 38 7.61 19.76 -22.35
CA GLN A 38 8.54 20.60 -21.58
C GLN A 38 7.82 21.19 -20.37
N PRO A 39 8.51 21.44 -19.24
CA PRO A 39 7.92 22.12 -18.10
C PRO A 39 7.35 23.49 -18.53
N SER A 40 6.04 23.69 -18.38
CA SER A 40 5.39 24.99 -18.62
C SER A 40 4.84 25.53 -17.29
N GLY A 41 5.02 26.83 -17.06
CA GLY A 41 4.66 27.48 -15.80
C GLY A 41 3.19 27.88 -15.65
N GLY A 42 2.27 27.37 -16.50
CA GLY A 42 0.85 27.74 -16.38
C GLY A 42 -0.09 27.48 -17.56
N GLU A 43 0.40 27.01 -18.71
CA GLU A 43 -0.48 26.61 -19.84
C GLU A 43 -0.67 25.10 -19.86
N LEU A 44 -1.84 24.64 -20.30
CA LEU A 44 -2.06 23.22 -20.61
C LEU A 44 -0.95 22.76 -21.58
N PRO A 45 -0.43 21.54 -21.41
CA PRO A 45 0.72 21.10 -22.18
C PRO A 45 0.42 21.06 -23.67
N VAL A 46 1.48 21.26 -24.46
CA VAL A 46 1.42 21.28 -25.92
C VAL A 46 1.34 19.84 -26.43
N LEU A 47 0.17 19.46 -26.95
CA LEU A 47 -0.11 18.11 -27.49
C LEU A 47 0.72 17.75 -28.76
N GLU A 48 1.60 18.63 -29.22
CA GLU A 48 2.53 18.38 -30.33
C GLU A 48 3.91 17.87 -29.87
N ALA A 49 4.03 17.46 -28.59
CA ALA A 49 5.23 16.82 -28.07
C ALA A 49 5.48 15.42 -28.67
N ASP A 50 6.71 14.92 -28.53
CA ASP A 50 7.08 13.58 -28.98
C ASP A 50 6.26 12.50 -28.24
N GLU A 51 5.65 11.60 -29.00
CA GLU A 51 4.89 10.46 -28.50
C GLU A 51 5.83 9.27 -28.21
N ALA A 52 5.73 8.67 -27.03
CA ALA A 52 6.48 7.47 -26.67
C ALA A 52 5.59 6.36 -26.08
N LEU A 53 6.00 5.11 -26.29
CA LEU A 53 5.38 3.95 -25.65
C LEU A 53 5.80 3.89 -24.16
N VAL A 54 4.82 3.73 -23.26
CA VAL A 54 5.06 3.70 -21.81
C VAL A 54 5.02 2.26 -21.31
N PHE A 55 6.20 1.71 -21.00
CA PHE A 55 6.34 0.36 -20.42
C PHE A 55 6.40 0.33 -18.89
N ALA A 56 6.38 1.50 -18.23
CA ALA A 56 6.54 1.64 -16.79
C ALA A 56 5.27 2.13 -16.06
N SER A 57 4.11 2.03 -16.71
CA SER A 57 2.83 2.43 -16.11
C SER A 57 2.25 1.31 -15.24
N ASN A 58 1.72 1.67 -14.07
CA ASN A 58 0.96 0.76 -13.22
C ASN A 58 -0.56 0.73 -13.56
N ASN A 59 -0.95 1.31 -14.68
CA ASN A 59 -2.30 1.18 -15.24
C ASN A 59 -2.48 -0.20 -15.91
N TYR A 60 -2.38 -1.25 -15.12
CA TYR A 60 -2.28 -2.64 -15.60
C TYR A 60 -3.43 -3.08 -16.50
N LEU A 61 -4.64 -2.56 -16.25
CA LEU A 61 -5.86 -2.91 -16.97
C LEU A 61 -6.27 -1.87 -18.03
N GLY A 62 -5.50 -0.79 -18.21
CA GLY A 62 -5.84 0.27 -19.16
C GLY A 62 -7.06 1.11 -18.76
N LEU A 63 -7.53 1.02 -17.50
CA LEU A 63 -8.82 1.59 -17.09
C LEU A 63 -8.82 3.12 -16.94
N THR A 64 -7.67 3.78 -16.92
CA THR A 64 -7.60 5.26 -16.84
C THR A 64 -8.28 5.95 -18.04
N ASP A 65 -8.31 5.29 -19.19
CA ASP A 65 -8.96 5.79 -20.41
C ASP A 65 -10.33 5.16 -20.66
N ASP A 66 -10.81 4.26 -19.78
CA ASP A 66 -12.11 3.61 -19.94
C ASP A 66 -13.24 4.63 -19.77
N GLN A 67 -14.11 4.71 -20.79
CA GLN A 67 -15.16 5.72 -20.84
C GLN A 67 -16.17 5.60 -19.69
N ARG A 68 -16.40 4.38 -19.18
CA ARG A 68 -17.31 4.13 -18.05
C ARG A 68 -16.73 4.74 -16.77
N VAL A 69 -15.44 4.53 -16.51
CA VAL A 69 -14.72 5.08 -15.34
C VAL A 69 -14.72 6.60 -15.40
N GLN A 70 -14.37 7.19 -16.55
CA GLN A 70 -14.39 8.64 -16.73
C GLN A 70 -15.79 9.24 -16.54
N ASN A 71 -16.83 8.57 -17.05
CA ASN A 71 -18.21 9.04 -16.87
C ASN A 71 -18.66 8.98 -15.41
N ALA A 72 -18.29 7.93 -14.67
CA ALA A 72 -18.55 7.83 -13.24
C ALA A 72 -17.85 8.96 -12.46
N ALA A 73 -16.59 9.26 -12.79
CA ALA A 73 -15.85 10.39 -12.20
C ALA A 73 -16.51 11.74 -12.50
N ARG A 74 -16.94 11.99 -13.76
CA ARG A 74 -17.68 13.21 -14.14
C ARG A 74 -18.98 13.34 -13.35
N GLN A 75 -19.74 12.25 -13.21
CA GLN A 75 -21.00 12.24 -12.47
C GLN A 75 -20.77 12.51 -10.98
N ALA A 76 -19.76 11.87 -10.38
CA ALA A 76 -19.39 12.10 -8.99
C ALA A 76 -19.03 13.58 -8.76
N ALA A 77 -18.17 14.16 -9.61
CA ALA A 77 -17.80 15.57 -9.53
C ALA A 77 -19.01 16.51 -9.64
N ALA A 78 -19.98 16.21 -10.51
CA ALA A 78 -21.22 16.99 -10.63
C ALA A 78 -22.16 16.83 -9.43
N THR A 79 -22.10 15.71 -8.72
CA THR A 79 -23.04 15.36 -7.64
C THR A 79 -22.52 15.76 -6.26
N VAL A 80 -21.28 15.43 -5.95
CA VAL A 80 -20.66 15.64 -4.62
C VAL A 80 -19.59 16.74 -4.63
N GLY A 81 -19.28 17.31 -5.80
CA GLY A 81 -18.21 18.30 -5.96
C GLY A 81 -16.83 17.67 -6.15
N THR A 82 -15.80 18.51 -6.24
CA THR A 82 -14.41 18.09 -6.47
C THR A 82 -13.64 17.76 -5.19
N GLY A 83 -14.23 17.98 -4.01
CA GLY A 83 -13.63 17.69 -2.72
C GLY A 83 -14.65 17.64 -1.61
N ALA A 84 -14.37 16.86 -0.57
CA ALA A 84 -15.29 16.63 0.55
C ALA A 84 -15.48 17.84 1.47
N GLY A 85 -14.58 18.83 1.43
CA GLY A 85 -14.69 20.08 2.20
C GLY A 85 -14.39 19.99 3.70
N ALA A 86 -14.24 18.78 4.25
CA ALA A 86 -13.83 18.53 5.63
C ALA A 86 -13.30 17.08 5.79
N SER A 87 -12.83 16.73 6.99
CA SER A 87 -12.53 15.35 7.35
C SER A 87 -13.81 14.50 7.49
N ARG A 88 -13.66 13.17 7.41
CA ARG A 88 -14.75 12.19 7.55
C ARG A 88 -15.59 12.45 8.81
N LEU A 89 -14.93 12.68 9.95
CA LEU A 89 -15.59 12.84 11.26
C LEU A 89 -16.43 14.12 11.39
N VAL A 90 -16.11 15.17 10.64
CA VAL A 90 -16.78 16.48 10.80
C VAL A 90 -17.97 16.57 9.85
N THR A 91 -17.71 16.69 8.55
CA THR A 91 -18.75 16.82 7.50
C THR A 91 -18.31 16.24 6.16
N GLY A 92 -17.16 15.58 6.08
CA GLY A 92 -16.56 15.08 4.84
C GLY A 92 -16.92 13.63 4.48
N ASP A 93 -17.72 12.95 5.31
CA ASP A 93 -18.20 11.60 5.01
C ASP A 93 -19.39 11.65 4.05
N THR A 94 -19.18 11.20 2.82
CA THR A 94 -20.20 11.22 1.75
C THR A 94 -20.64 9.81 1.39
N MET A 95 -21.82 9.68 0.76
CA MET A 95 -22.30 8.36 0.30
C MET A 95 -21.35 7.68 -0.69
N VAL A 96 -20.60 8.45 -1.49
CA VAL A 96 -19.60 7.89 -2.42
C VAL A 96 -18.46 7.19 -1.66
N HIS A 97 -18.04 7.71 -0.51
CA HIS A 97 -17.05 7.02 0.34
C HIS A 97 -17.61 5.71 0.89
N ARG A 98 -18.85 5.74 1.42
CA ARG A 98 -19.49 4.55 1.98
C ARG A 98 -19.78 3.47 0.94
N ASP A 99 -20.17 3.87 -0.27
CA ASP A 99 -20.38 2.95 -1.38
C ASP A 99 -19.07 2.31 -1.83
N LEU A 100 -17.98 3.08 -1.89
CA LEU A 100 -16.64 2.56 -2.16
C LEU A 100 -16.21 1.54 -1.10
N GLU A 101 -16.32 1.89 0.18
CA GLU A 101 -15.94 1.01 1.30
C GLU A 101 -16.75 -0.29 1.33
N ARG A 102 -18.06 -0.21 1.06
CA ARG A 102 -18.91 -1.40 0.93
C ARG A 102 -18.46 -2.28 -0.24
N LEU A 103 -18.21 -1.71 -1.41
CA LEU A 103 -17.77 -2.48 -2.59
C LEU A 103 -16.39 -3.09 -2.39
N LEU A 104 -15.49 -2.40 -1.69
CA LEU A 104 -14.17 -2.92 -1.32
C LEU A 104 -14.31 -4.13 -0.38
N ALA A 105 -15.14 -4.03 0.66
CA ALA A 105 -15.40 -5.15 1.57
C ALA A 105 -15.99 -6.35 0.82
N GLU A 106 -16.99 -6.13 -0.03
CA GLU A 106 -17.59 -7.16 -0.89
C GLU A 106 -16.55 -7.82 -1.82
N THR A 107 -15.67 -7.02 -2.43
CA THR A 107 -14.63 -7.52 -3.35
C THR A 107 -13.56 -8.33 -2.61
N LYS A 108 -13.21 -7.92 -1.40
CA LYS A 108 -12.17 -8.57 -0.58
C LYS A 108 -12.70 -9.74 0.26
N GLY A 109 -14.01 -9.98 0.24
CA GLY A 109 -14.66 -11.01 1.04
C GLY A 109 -14.58 -10.73 2.54
N THR A 110 -14.58 -9.46 2.96
CA THR A 110 -14.45 -9.05 4.37
C THR A 110 -15.70 -8.35 4.87
N ASP A 111 -15.81 -8.17 6.20
CA ASP A 111 -16.96 -7.52 6.82
C ASP A 111 -17.02 -6.02 6.50
N ARG A 112 -15.88 -5.34 6.56
CA ARG A 112 -15.75 -3.90 6.32
C ARG A 112 -14.45 -3.55 5.60
N ALA A 113 -14.44 -2.34 5.06
CA ALA A 113 -13.24 -1.68 4.57
C ALA A 113 -13.26 -0.19 4.92
N LEU A 114 -12.08 0.42 4.98
CA LEU A 114 -11.86 1.83 5.25
C LEU A 114 -10.97 2.44 4.18
N ALA A 115 -11.41 3.53 3.56
CA ALA A 115 -10.66 4.21 2.51
C ALA A 115 -9.67 5.26 3.06
N PHE A 116 -8.48 5.29 2.47
CA PHE A 116 -7.38 6.22 2.76
C PHE A 116 -7.02 7.04 1.51
N SER A 117 -6.26 8.12 1.70
CA SER A 117 -5.81 9.01 0.62
C SER A 117 -4.80 8.38 -0.34
N SER A 118 -4.10 7.32 0.07
CA SER A 118 -3.18 6.54 -0.75
C SER A 118 -2.90 5.17 -0.11
N GLY A 119 -2.37 4.22 -0.87
CA GLY A 119 -1.85 2.96 -0.32
C GLY A 119 -0.73 3.18 0.71
N TYR A 120 0.11 4.20 0.50
CA TYR A 120 1.13 4.61 1.49
C TYR A 120 0.47 5.00 2.83
N ALA A 121 -0.56 5.85 2.78
CA ALA A 121 -1.28 6.29 3.97
C ALA A 121 -2.06 5.16 4.64
N ALA A 122 -2.55 4.18 3.87
CA ALA A 122 -3.19 2.99 4.41
C ALA A 122 -2.19 2.13 5.20
N ASN A 123 -1.01 1.85 4.64
CA ASN A 123 0.05 1.11 5.33
C ASN A 123 0.49 1.80 6.63
N VAL A 124 0.88 3.07 6.53
CA VAL A 124 1.33 3.84 7.70
C VAL A 124 0.21 3.93 8.74
N GLY A 125 -0.98 4.38 8.34
CA GLY A 125 -2.09 4.59 9.25
C GLY A 125 -2.51 3.31 9.98
N THR A 126 -2.48 2.16 9.31
CA THR A 126 -2.92 0.89 9.88
C THR A 126 -1.94 0.35 10.89
N ILE A 127 -0.66 0.24 10.53
CA ILE A 127 0.37 -0.29 11.43
C ILE A 127 0.51 0.62 12.65
N THR A 128 0.47 1.95 12.46
CA THR A 128 0.53 2.90 13.58
C THR A 128 -0.72 2.93 14.45
N ALA A 129 -1.88 2.51 13.94
CA ALA A 129 -3.12 2.44 14.73
C ALA A 129 -3.26 1.11 15.46
N LEU A 130 -2.70 0.02 14.92
CA LEU A 130 -2.66 -1.28 15.59
C LEU A 130 -1.66 -1.31 16.75
N GLU A 131 -0.59 -0.51 16.69
CA GLU A 131 0.45 -0.42 17.72
C GLU A 131 0.92 -1.80 18.24
N PRO A 132 1.33 -2.73 17.36
CA PRO A 132 1.78 -4.05 17.81
C PRO A 132 3.05 -3.94 18.65
N ASP A 133 3.31 -4.93 19.49
CA ASP A 133 4.58 -5.04 20.23
C ASP A 133 5.74 -5.40 19.29
N VAL A 134 5.47 -6.21 18.26
CA VAL A 134 6.46 -6.68 17.29
C VAL A 134 5.89 -6.69 15.87
N VAL A 135 6.66 -6.16 14.92
CA VAL A 135 6.39 -6.28 13.48
C VAL A 135 7.42 -7.19 12.83
N PHE A 136 6.98 -8.28 12.22
CA PHE A 136 7.79 -9.14 11.37
C PHE A 136 7.62 -8.69 9.91
N SER A 137 8.65 -8.11 9.32
CA SER A 137 8.61 -7.52 7.98
C SER A 137 9.51 -8.27 7.02
N ASP A 138 9.01 -8.61 5.83
CA ASP A 138 9.86 -9.04 4.71
C ASP A 138 10.91 -7.96 4.40
N GLU A 139 12.13 -8.36 4.07
CA GLU A 139 13.25 -7.44 3.81
C GLU A 139 13.02 -6.53 2.59
N LEU A 140 12.18 -6.94 1.62
CA LEU A 140 11.88 -6.16 0.41
C LEU A 140 10.52 -5.47 0.46
N ASN A 141 9.86 -5.44 1.62
CA ASN A 141 8.59 -4.75 1.79
C ASN A 141 8.65 -3.28 1.31
N HIS A 142 7.52 -2.81 0.79
CA HIS A 142 7.40 -1.45 0.28
C HIS A 142 7.77 -0.39 1.33
N ALA A 143 8.36 0.73 0.87
CA ALA A 143 8.87 1.80 1.75
C ALA A 143 7.83 2.35 2.74
N SER A 144 6.54 2.32 2.41
CA SER A 144 5.48 2.72 3.35
C SER A 144 5.39 1.84 4.58
N ILE A 145 5.66 0.54 4.46
CA ILE A 145 5.65 -0.40 5.58
C ILE A 145 6.88 -0.12 6.47
N ILE A 146 8.05 0.05 5.84
CA ILE A 146 9.30 0.43 6.54
C ILE A 146 9.12 1.74 7.31
N ASP A 147 8.51 2.75 6.69
CA ASP A 147 8.24 4.03 7.34
C ASP A 147 7.21 3.88 8.46
N ALA A 148 6.20 3.02 8.31
CA ALA A 148 5.26 2.72 9.38
C ALA A 148 5.96 2.11 10.61
N CYS A 149 6.81 1.10 10.41
CA CYS A 149 7.61 0.48 11.46
C CYS A 149 8.48 1.50 12.21
N ARG A 150 9.03 2.49 11.50
CA ARG A 150 9.83 3.59 12.10
C ARG A 150 9.00 4.60 12.88
N LEU A 151 7.70 4.70 12.61
CA LEU A 151 6.78 5.63 13.26
C LEU A 151 6.10 5.02 14.50
N THR A 152 6.22 3.71 14.69
CA THR A 152 5.72 2.99 15.88
C THR A 152 6.82 2.74 16.90
N ASP A 153 6.44 2.49 18.15
CA ASP A 153 7.34 1.97 19.19
C ASP A 153 7.57 0.44 19.10
N ALA A 154 6.93 -0.23 18.14
CA ALA A 154 7.04 -1.67 17.91
C ALA A 154 8.48 -2.10 17.60
N GLU A 155 8.90 -3.26 18.12
CA GLU A 155 10.16 -3.87 17.70
C GLU A 155 10.01 -4.41 16.27
N THR A 156 10.86 -3.99 15.34
CA THR A 156 10.85 -4.51 13.97
C THR A 156 11.86 -5.64 13.82
N VAL A 157 11.37 -6.81 13.43
CA VAL A 157 12.17 -7.98 13.08
C VAL A 157 12.06 -8.20 11.57
N VAL A 158 13.19 -8.22 10.88
CA VAL A 158 13.22 -8.40 9.42
C VAL A 158 13.57 -9.84 9.11
N TYR A 159 12.78 -10.51 8.26
CA TYR A 159 13.04 -11.86 7.76
C TYR A 159 13.39 -11.83 6.27
N ASP A 160 14.06 -12.87 5.80
CA ASP A 160 14.57 -12.94 4.43
C ASP A 160 13.44 -12.98 3.39
N HIS A 161 13.68 -12.41 2.21
CA HIS A 161 12.65 -12.17 1.21
C HIS A 161 11.94 -13.45 0.77
N CYS A 162 10.61 -13.48 0.93
CA CYS A 162 9.76 -14.64 0.62
C CYS A 162 10.20 -15.95 1.30
N ASP A 163 10.92 -15.88 2.42
CA ASP A 163 11.39 -17.05 3.17
C ASP A 163 10.56 -17.27 4.44
N ALA A 164 9.56 -18.16 4.32
CA ALA A 164 8.71 -18.53 5.44
C ALA A 164 9.45 -19.31 6.55
N GLU A 165 10.58 -19.96 6.25
CA GLU A 165 11.39 -20.65 7.26
C GLU A 165 12.23 -19.65 8.06
N SER A 166 12.76 -18.62 7.40
CA SER A 166 13.39 -17.46 8.04
C SER A 166 12.39 -16.77 8.98
N LEU A 167 11.18 -16.46 8.49
CA LEU A 167 10.09 -15.92 9.32
C LEU A 167 9.78 -16.82 10.53
N ARG A 168 9.62 -18.12 10.30
CA ARG A 168 9.34 -19.09 11.37
C ARG A 168 10.43 -19.10 12.43
N SER A 169 11.70 -19.08 12.02
CA SER A 169 12.84 -19.03 12.94
C SER A 169 12.80 -17.77 13.81
N MET A 170 12.48 -16.62 13.23
CA MET A 170 12.36 -15.35 13.97
C MET A 170 11.21 -15.35 14.98
N LEU A 171 10.08 -15.98 14.63
CA LEU A 171 8.94 -16.17 15.55
C LEU A 171 9.32 -17.08 16.72
N GLU A 172 10.03 -18.19 16.47
CA GLU A 172 10.53 -19.10 17.50
C GLU A 172 11.51 -18.39 18.45
N GLU A 173 12.45 -17.62 17.91
CA GLU A 173 13.40 -16.84 18.71
C GLU A 173 12.72 -15.80 19.59
N ARG A 174 11.67 -15.13 19.08
CA ARG A 174 10.88 -14.16 19.85
C ARG A 174 10.10 -14.85 20.96
N ALA A 175 9.46 -15.98 20.68
CA ALA A 175 8.73 -16.77 21.67
C ALA A 175 9.66 -17.20 22.81
N ASP A 176 10.82 -17.74 22.46
CA ASP A 176 11.83 -18.15 23.43
C ASP A 176 12.35 -16.97 24.27
N ARG A 177 12.49 -15.78 23.67
CA ARG A 177 12.86 -14.56 24.39
C ARG A 177 11.79 -14.15 25.40
N ALA A 178 10.51 -14.15 25.01
CA ALA A 178 9.41 -13.83 25.91
C ALA A 178 9.42 -14.73 27.15
N ILE A 179 9.59 -16.05 26.95
CA ILE A 179 9.67 -17.05 28.02
C ILE A 179 10.86 -16.78 28.94
N ARG A 180 12.05 -16.47 28.40
CA ARG A 180 13.23 -16.12 29.20
C ARG A 180 13.03 -14.86 30.05
N ASP A 181 12.26 -13.91 29.54
CA ASP A 181 11.90 -12.67 30.23
C ASP A 181 10.74 -12.87 31.23
N GLY A 182 10.25 -14.10 31.40
CA GLY A 182 9.17 -14.45 32.32
C GLY A 182 7.78 -14.05 31.84
N ARG A 183 7.61 -13.87 30.53
CA ARG A 183 6.33 -13.57 29.85
C ARG A 183 5.92 -14.75 28.98
N GLU A 184 4.63 -14.87 28.69
CA GLU A 184 4.14 -15.80 27.67
C GLU A 184 4.20 -15.12 26.29
N PRO A 185 4.46 -15.84 25.18
CA PRO A 185 4.38 -15.25 23.83
C PRO A 185 3.03 -14.56 23.56
N ALA A 186 1.94 -15.09 24.14
CA ALA A 186 0.60 -14.53 24.05
C ALA A 186 0.41 -13.20 24.81
N ASP A 187 1.39 -12.76 25.61
CA ASP A 187 1.37 -11.45 26.27
C ASP A 187 1.81 -10.31 25.32
N GLU A 188 2.22 -10.64 24.09
CA GLU A 188 2.62 -9.70 23.06
C GLU A 188 1.70 -9.78 21.84
N SER A 189 1.47 -8.63 21.21
CA SER A 189 0.79 -8.50 19.94
C SER A 189 1.79 -8.53 18.80
N TRP A 190 1.74 -9.57 17.97
CA TRP A 190 2.65 -9.76 16.84
C TRP A 190 1.93 -9.56 15.51
N LEU A 191 2.54 -8.78 14.63
CA LEU A 191 2.04 -8.51 13.29
C LEU A 191 3.08 -8.92 12.25
N ILE A 192 2.72 -9.84 11.36
CA ILE A 192 3.50 -10.19 10.18
C ILE A 192 2.98 -9.33 9.02
N VAL A 193 3.87 -8.65 8.30
CA VAL A 193 3.51 -7.77 7.18
C VAL A 193 4.29 -8.18 5.93
N THR A 194 3.59 -8.37 4.82
CA THR A 194 4.21 -8.73 3.53
C THR A 194 3.46 -8.14 2.34
N ASP A 195 4.17 -7.72 1.30
CA ASP A 195 3.58 -7.54 -0.04
C ASP A 195 3.15 -8.90 -0.62
N SER A 196 1.94 -8.98 -1.18
CA SER A 196 1.49 -10.18 -1.92
C SER A 196 2.24 -10.36 -3.24
N VAL A 197 2.47 -9.26 -3.95
CA VAL A 197 3.21 -9.18 -5.22
C VAL A 197 4.21 -8.02 -5.08
N PHE A 198 5.50 -8.33 -5.07
CA PHE A 198 6.55 -7.34 -4.85
C PHE A 198 6.76 -6.48 -6.10
N SER A 199 6.83 -5.17 -5.91
CA SER A 199 6.70 -4.20 -7.00
C SER A 199 7.86 -4.18 -7.99
N MET A 200 9.05 -4.58 -7.55
CA MET A 200 10.30 -4.38 -8.30
C MET A 200 10.74 -5.63 -9.08
N ASP A 201 10.55 -6.81 -8.52
CA ASP A 201 10.97 -8.09 -9.09
C ASP A 201 9.79 -9.00 -9.50
N GLY A 202 8.57 -8.70 -9.02
CA GLY A 202 7.35 -9.42 -9.35
C GLY A 202 7.23 -10.78 -8.68
N THR A 203 7.99 -11.02 -7.61
CA THR A 203 7.84 -12.23 -6.79
C THR A 203 6.48 -12.22 -6.08
N ILE A 204 5.93 -13.41 -5.84
CA ILE A 204 4.67 -13.61 -5.13
C ILE A 204 5.01 -14.23 -3.77
N ALA A 205 4.53 -13.61 -2.69
CA ALA A 205 4.79 -14.10 -1.33
C ALA A 205 4.18 -15.50 -1.12
N PRO A 206 4.84 -16.38 -0.36
CA PRO A 206 4.30 -17.69 -0.01
C PRO A 206 3.24 -17.57 1.09
N LEU A 207 2.10 -16.94 0.79
CA LEU A 207 1.09 -16.52 1.79
C LEU A 207 0.56 -17.69 2.62
N GLN A 208 0.35 -18.86 2.02
CA GLN A 208 -0.07 -20.05 2.79
C GLN A 208 0.93 -20.44 3.88
N ALA A 209 2.23 -20.46 3.57
CA ALA A 209 3.28 -20.80 4.55
C ALA A 209 3.44 -19.71 5.62
N ILE A 210 3.27 -18.44 5.25
CA ILE A 210 3.24 -17.31 6.18
C ILE A 210 2.06 -17.45 7.16
N CYS A 211 0.86 -17.78 6.65
CA CYS A 211 -0.32 -18.01 7.50
C CYS A 211 -0.14 -19.23 8.42
N ASP A 212 0.46 -20.32 7.92
CA ASP A 212 0.77 -21.50 8.73
C ASP A 212 1.71 -21.15 9.90
N ALA A 213 2.72 -20.31 9.64
CA ALA A 213 3.61 -19.80 10.69
C ALA A 213 2.85 -18.89 11.66
N ALA A 214 2.07 -17.93 11.15
CA ALA A 214 1.30 -16.99 11.97
C ALA A 214 0.38 -17.71 12.96
N GLU A 215 -0.38 -18.70 12.50
CA GLU A 215 -1.29 -19.49 13.34
C GLU A 215 -0.57 -20.31 14.41
N ALA A 216 0.62 -20.83 14.11
CA ALA A 216 1.40 -21.60 15.07
C ALA A 216 1.85 -20.76 16.28
N PHE A 217 1.98 -19.45 16.11
CA PHE A 217 2.44 -18.52 17.15
C PHE A 217 1.38 -17.51 17.60
N GLY A 218 0.19 -17.52 17.00
CA GLY A 218 -0.88 -16.57 17.31
C GLY A 218 -0.64 -15.14 16.80
N ALA A 219 0.19 -14.97 15.76
CA ALA A 219 0.44 -13.68 15.14
C ALA A 219 -0.68 -13.30 14.16
N TRP A 220 -0.88 -12.00 13.97
CA TRP A 220 -1.73 -11.48 12.89
C TRP A 220 -0.93 -11.34 11.60
N VAL A 221 -1.62 -11.41 10.46
CA VAL A 221 -1.09 -11.24 9.11
C VAL A 221 -1.75 -10.04 8.45
N MET A 222 -0.93 -9.12 7.99
CA MET A 222 -1.30 -8.03 7.09
C MET A 222 -0.65 -8.23 5.73
N VAL A 223 -1.45 -8.20 4.67
CA VAL A 223 -0.98 -8.38 3.30
C VAL A 223 -1.22 -7.10 2.48
N ASP A 224 -0.17 -6.55 1.90
CA ASP A 224 -0.22 -5.46 0.92
C ASP A 224 -0.54 -6.05 -0.47
N GLU A 225 -1.76 -5.78 -0.95
CA GLU A 225 -2.28 -6.21 -2.24
C GLU A 225 -2.32 -5.07 -3.26
N ALA A 226 -1.47 -4.05 -3.10
CA ALA A 226 -1.42 -2.92 -4.02
C ALA A 226 -1.09 -3.32 -5.46
N HIS A 227 -0.32 -4.40 -5.67
CA HIS A 227 0.02 -4.95 -6.98
C HIS A 227 -0.82 -6.18 -7.38
N ALA A 228 -1.79 -6.60 -6.55
CA ALA A 228 -2.62 -7.78 -6.78
C ALA A 228 -4.10 -7.46 -6.99
N THR A 229 -4.63 -6.49 -6.23
CA THR A 229 -6.05 -6.10 -6.30
C THR A 229 -6.45 -5.74 -7.72
N GLY A 230 -7.56 -6.28 -8.20
CA GLY A 230 -8.04 -6.11 -9.58
C GLY A 230 -7.43 -7.05 -10.61
N LEU A 231 -6.33 -7.75 -10.30
CA LEU A 231 -5.61 -8.60 -11.26
C LEU A 231 -5.79 -10.11 -11.01
N TYR A 232 -6.04 -10.49 -9.76
CA TYR A 232 -6.21 -11.88 -9.33
C TYR A 232 -7.63 -12.10 -8.81
N ALA A 233 -8.12 -13.32 -8.98
CA ALA A 233 -9.42 -13.83 -8.48
C ALA A 233 -10.57 -12.84 -8.59
N ASP A 234 -11.14 -12.65 -9.79
CA ASP A 234 -12.27 -11.73 -10.06
C ASP A 234 -12.12 -10.30 -9.48
N GLY A 235 -10.88 -9.89 -9.17
CA GLY A 235 -10.52 -8.59 -8.62
C GLY A 235 -10.14 -8.58 -7.13
N GLY A 236 -10.31 -9.69 -6.41
CA GLY A 236 -10.03 -9.77 -4.97
C GLY A 236 -8.57 -9.91 -4.59
N GLY A 237 -7.64 -10.21 -5.49
CA GLY A 237 -6.20 -10.29 -5.18
C GLY A 237 -5.68 -11.71 -4.89
N VAL A 238 -4.41 -11.84 -4.48
CA VAL A 238 -3.74 -13.12 -4.25
C VAL A 238 -4.31 -13.82 -3.03
N VAL A 239 -4.65 -13.07 -1.97
CA VAL A 239 -5.28 -13.65 -0.75
C VAL A 239 -6.52 -14.46 -1.12
N GLN A 240 -7.41 -13.91 -1.96
CA GLN A 240 -8.59 -14.63 -2.45
C GLN A 240 -8.24 -15.73 -3.46
N ALA A 241 -7.23 -15.51 -4.32
CA ALA A 241 -6.79 -16.54 -5.27
C ALA A 241 -6.27 -17.80 -4.59
N GLU A 242 -5.71 -17.68 -3.39
CA GLU A 242 -5.23 -18.78 -2.55
C GLU A 242 -6.27 -19.28 -1.53
N GLY A 243 -7.41 -18.61 -1.39
CA GLY A 243 -8.47 -18.99 -0.43
C GLY A 243 -8.08 -18.75 1.03
N LEU A 244 -7.35 -17.67 1.30
CA LEU A 244 -6.77 -17.34 2.61
C LEU A 244 -7.50 -16.19 3.33
N GLU A 245 -8.69 -15.80 2.87
CA GLU A 245 -9.43 -14.64 3.39
C GLU A 245 -9.69 -14.74 4.91
N ASP A 246 -9.96 -15.95 5.42
CA ASP A 246 -10.22 -16.20 6.84
C ASP A 246 -8.92 -16.24 7.69
N ARG A 247 -7.75 -16.27 7.04
CA ARG A 247 -6.43 -16.43 7.69
C ARG A 247 -5.62 -15.12 7.69
N VAL A 248 -5.99 -14.17 6.84
CA VAL A 248 -5.37 -12.84 6.74
C VAL A 248 -6.26 -11.79 7.40
N GLN A 249 -5.79 -11.22 8.52
CA GLN A 249 -6.59 -10.29 9.33
C GLN A 249 -6.74 -8.93 8.67
N VAL A 250 -5.72 -8.48 7.93
CA VAL A 250 -5.67 -7.14 7.33
C VAL A 250 -5.31 -7.24 5.85
N GLN A 251 -6.25 -6.93 4.97
CA GLN A 251 -6.01 -6.85 3.53
C GLN A 251 -5.90 -5.38 3.11
N MET A 252 -4.70 -4.93 2.76
CA MET A 252 -4.43 -3.55 2.34
C MET A 252 -4.34 -3.47 0.82
N GLY A 253 -4.78 -2.38 0.21
CA GLY A 253 -4.61 -2.18 -1.23
C GLY A 253 -4.57 -0.71 -1.67
N THR A 254 -4.23 -0.50 -2.95
CA THR A 254 -4.25 0.83 -3.58
C THR A 254 -5.32 0.92 -4.66
N LEU A 255 -5.92 2.10 -4.80
CA LEU A 255 -6.83 2.42 -5.90
C LEU A 255 -6.08 2.97 -7.12
N SER A 256 -4.78 3.27 -6.98
CA SER A 256 -3.99 4.03 -7.96
C SER A 256 -3.31 3.21 -9.06
N LYS A 257 -3.59 1.91 -9.13
CA LYS A 257 -2.99 0.99 -10.12
C LYS A 257 -4.06 0.36 -10.99
N ALA A 258 -4.38 -0.92 -10.78
CA ALA A 258 -5.38 -1.65 -11.56
C ALA A 258 -6.77 -0.98 -11.55
N LEU A 259 -7.15 -0.34 -10.43
CA LEU A 259 -8.45 0.31 -10.25
C LEU A 259 -8.53 1.74 -10.82
N ALA A 260 -7.45 2.25 -11.42
CA ALA A 260 -7.41 3.50 -12.19
C ALA A 260 -8.00 4.75 -11.48
N SER A 261 -7.74 4.89 -10.18
CA SER A 261 -8.17 6.04 -9.39
C SER A 261 -7.01 6.59 -8.54
N GLN A 262 -7.30 7.20 -7.38
CA GLN A 262 -6.36 7.57 -6.34
C GLN A 262 -6.94 7.17 -4.99
N GLY A 263 -6.07 6.79 -4.05
CA GLY A 263 -6.49 6.29 -2.74
C GLY A 263 -5.84 4.98 -2.37
N GLY A 264 -6.08 4.54 -1.14
CA GLY A 264 -5.79 3.21 -0.65
C GLY A 264 -6.93 2.74 0.24
N TYR A 265 -6.84 1.52 0.75
CA TYR A 265 -7.82 1.01 1.70
C TYR A 265 -7.22 -0.08 2.59
N VAL A 266 -7.92 -0.34 3.68
CA VAL A 266 -7.78 -1.56 4.48
C VAL A 266 -9.12 -2.24 4.57
N ALA A 267 -9.13 -3.57 4.47
CA ALA A 267 -10.30 -4.42 4.55
C ALA A 267 -10.04 -5.56 5.55
N GLY A 268 -11.04 -5.88 6.37
CA GLY A 268 -10.97 -6.93 7.39
C GLY A 268 -12.27 -7.01 8.20
N SER A 269 -12.18 -7.49 9.44
CA SER A 269 -13.35 -7.65 10.32
C SER A 269 -13.99 -6.30 10.68
N ALA A 270 -15.24 -6.35 11.14
CA ALA A 270 -15.94 -5.15 11.58
C ALA A 270 -15.31 -4.50 12.82
N GLU A 271 -14.63 -5.25 13.68
CA GLU A 271 -13.94 -4.74 14.86
C GLU A 271 -12.59 -4.12 14.54
N LEU A 272 -11.91 -4.59 13.49
CA LEU A 272 -10.67 -3.99 12.98
C LEU A 272 -10.91 -2.59 12.40
N ILE A 273 -12.05 -2.40 11.71
CA ILE A 273 -12.39 -1.20 10.94
C ILE A 273 -13.21 -0.19 11.75
#